data_AF-A0A7Y3G6I7-F1
#
_entry.id   AF-A0A7Y3G6I7-F1
#
_cell.length_a   1.000
_cell.length_b   1.000
_cell.length_c   1.000
_cell.angle_alpha   90.00
_cell.angle_beta   90.00
_cell.angle_gamma   90.00
#
_symmetry.space_group_name_H-M   'P 1'
#
loop_
_entity.id
_entity.type
_entity.pdbx_description
1 polymer ?
#
loop_
_entity_poly.entity_id
_entity_poly.type
_entity_poly.pdbx_seq_one_letter_code
_entity_poly.pdbx_strand_id
1 'polypeptide(L)'
;AINKADGNNLKAAKLAKVEFSRALHLYPIKDSNWQPRVVLCSAIENTGIEDIWKIIEDFENEMKTSNYFYTNRNEQNKFWLMQTIEERLKTNFFQNETVKNELKKQLYLIEKNETTPFAAAEYLLNL
;
A
#
# COMPACT_ATOMS: atom_id res chain seq x y z
N ALA A 1 8.70 -2.77 13.37
CA ALA A 1 9.89 -3.14 14.17
C ALA A 1 11.14 -2.50 13.55
N ILE A 2 12.15 -2.18 14.36
CA ILE A 2 13.45 -1.70 13.91
C ILE A 2 14.43 -2.87 14.06
N ASN A 3 14.83 -3.44 12.93
CA ASN A 3 15.74 -4.59 12.88
C ASN A 3 17.21 -4.14 13.01
N LYS A 4 18.12 -5.10 13.19
CA LYS A 4 19.56 -4.93 13.41
C LYS A 4 19.88 -4.21 14.73
N ALA A 5 19.06 -4.39 15.76
CA ALA A 5 19.27 -3.81 17.07
C ALA A 5 20.26 -4.64 17.90
N ASP A 6 21.48 -4.80 17.38
CA ASP A 6 22.54 -5.65 17.90
C ASP A 6 23.88 -4.90 17.96
N GLY A 7 24.82 -5.43 18.76
CA GLY A 7 26.17 -4.91 18.95
C GLY A 7 26.26 -3.37 19.08
N ASN A 8 27.09 -2.76 18.24
CA ASN A 8 27.30 -1.31 18.21
C ASN A 8 26.09 -0.52 17.71
N ASN A 9 25.17 -1.17 16.98
CA ASN A 9 24.00 -0.52 16.40
C ASN A 9 22.82 -0.38 17.38
N LEU A 10 22.85 -1.11 18.51
CA LEU A 10 21.79 -1.07 19.51
C LEU A 10 21.45 0.35 20.00
N LYS A 11 22.46 1.23 20.15
CA LYS A 11 22.26 2.63 20.58
C LYS A 11 21.47 3.43 19.54
N ALA A 12 21.86 3.33 18.27
CA ALA A 12 21.17 4.02 17.17
C ALA A 12 19.74 3.48 16.99
N ALA A 13 19.57 2.15 17.09
CA ALA A 13 18.25 1.51 17.03
C ALA A 13 17.32 2.00 18.16
N LYS A 14 17.82 2.12 19.40
CA LYS A 14 17.05 2.67 20.54
C LYS A 14 16.62 4.12 20.29
N LEU A 15 17.50 4.96 19.75
CA LEU A 15 17.14 6.34 19.37
C LEU A 15 16.04 6.35 18.32
N ALA A 16 16.20 5.56 17.25
CA ALA A 16 15.17 5.45 16.21
C ALA A 16 13.82 4.95 16.77
N LYS A 17 13.82 4.00 17.72
CA LYS A 17 12.58 3.56 18.39
C LYS A 17 11.86 4.72 19.06
N VAL A 18 12.58 5.58 19.77
CA VAL A 18 11.99 6.75 20.44
C VAL A 18 11.40 7.72 19.42
N GLU A 19 12.15 8.05 18.36
CA GLU A 19 11.69 8.98 17.33
C GLU A 19 10.46 8.46 16.57
N PHE A 20 10.47 7.19 16.16
CA PHE A 20 9.29 6.59 15.51
C PHE A 20 8.09 6.49 16.44
N SER A 21 8.28 6.15 17.72
CA SER A 21 7.18 6.14 18.69
C SER A 21 6.55 7.52 18.81
N ARG A 22 7.37 8.58 18.93
CA ARG A 22 6.88 9.97 18.97
C ARG A 22 6.12 10.33 17.69
N ALA A 23 6.69 10.02 16.53
CA ALA A 23 6.08 10.32 15.24
C ALA A 23 4.71 9.63 15.10
N LEU A 24 4.58 8.37 15.54
CA LEU A 24 3.31 7.63 15.45
C LEU A 24 2.20 8.23 16.33
N HIS A 25 2.54 8.93 17.41
CA HIS A 25 1.56 9.68 18.21
C HIS A 25 1.09 10.98 17.55
N LEU A 26 1.75 11.47 16.50
CA LEU A 26 1.33 12.66 15.75
C LEU A 26 0.28 12.35 14.68
N TYR A 27 0.11 11.08 14.31
CA TYR A 27 -0.90 10.67 13.34
C TYR A 27 -2.30 10.62 13.98
N PRO A 28 -3.37 10.87 13.21
CA PRO A 28 -4.72 10.69 13.70
C PRO A 28 -4.95 9.23 14.13
N ILE A 29 -5.87 9.06 15.09
CA ILE A 29 -6.31 7.74 15.54
C ILE A 29 -6.87 7.00 14.32
N LYS A 30 -6.41 5.77 14.10
CA LYS A 30 -6.93 4.92 13.03
C LYS A 30 -8.32 4.44 13.36
N ASP A 31 -9.13 4.13 12.34
CA ASP A 31 -10.47 3.53 12.51
C ASP A 31 -10.46 2.24 13.33
N SER A 32 -9.33 1.54 13.33
CA SER A 32 -9.10 0.33 14.13
C SER A 32 -8.98 0.60 15.63
N ASN A 33 -8.81 1.86 16.06
CA ASN A 33 -8.38 2.32 17.40
C ASN A 33 -7.07 1.71 17.93
N TRP A 34 -6.48 0.74 17.24
CA TRP A 34 -5.17 0.18 17.56
C TRP A 34 -4.05 1.23 17.48
N GLN A 35 -3.34 1.43 18.60
CA GLN A 35 -2.14 2.25 18.64
C GLN A 35 -0.91 1.44 18.17
N PRO A 36 -0.24 1.83 17.07
CA PRO A 36 0.94 1.12 16.60
C PRO A 36 2.08 1.15 17.62
N ARG A 37 2.74 0.00 17.81
CA ARG A 37 3.86 -0.15 18.75
C ARG A 37 5.20 -0.23 18.01
N VAL A 38 6.21 0.51 18.46
CA VAL A 38 7.58 0.42 17.93
C VAL A 38 8.43 -0.45 18.83
N VAL A 39 8.96 -1.53 18.26
CA VAL A 39 9.83 -2.49 18.95
C VAL A 39 11.15 -2.68 18.21
N LEU A 40 12.16 -3.15 18.95
CA LEU A 40 13.48 -3.49 18.43
C LEU A 40 13.55 -4.99 18.22
N CYS A 41 14.30 -5.42 17.21
CA CYS A 41 14.69 -6.80 17.06
C CYS A 41 16.09 -6.94 16.46
N SER A 42 16.70 -8.09 16.68
CA SER A 42 17.81 -8.57 15.87
C SER A 42 17.44 -9.92 15.29
N ALA A 43 17.24 -9.97 13.98
CA ALA A 43 17.02 -11.23 13.29
C ALA A 43 18.22 -12.18 13.38
N ILE A 44 19.45 -11.64 13.46
CA ILE A 44 20.68 -12.45 13.49
C ILE A 44 20.98 -12.99 14.89
N GLU A 45 20.64 -12.24 15.95
CA GLU A 45 20.77 -12.69 17.34
C GLU A 45 19.49 -13.35 17.87
N ASN A 46 18.45 -13.44 17.03
CA ASN A 46 17.12 -13.96 17.37
C ASN A 46 16.49 -13.29 18.60
N THR A 47 16.60 -11.96 18.70
CA THR A 47 16.06 -11.17 19.83
C THR A 47 14.88 -10.30 19.39
N GLY A 48 13.87 -10.17 20.26
CA GLY A 48 12.67 -9.35 20.02
C GLY A 48 11.69 -9.91 18.98
N ILE A 49 11.95 -11.09 18.40
CA ILE A 49 11.06 -11.73 17.42
C ILE A 49 9.79 -12.25 18.10
N GLU A 50 9.91 -12.87 19.28
CA GLU A 50 8.76 -13.34 20.07
C GLU A 50 7.86 -12.18 20.52
N ASP A 51 8.46 -11.05 20.94
CA ASP A 51 7.70 -9.84 21.28
C ASP A 51 6.91 -9.30 20.09
N ILE A 52 7.48 -9.33 18.88
CA ILE A 52 6.77 -8.94 17.66
C ILE A 52 5.59 -9.88 17.40
N TRP A 53 5.79 -11.19 17.55
CA TRP A 53 4.72 -12.16 17.36
C TRP A 53 3.56 -11.92 18.33
N LYS A 54 3.87 -11.71 19.62
CA LYS A 54 2.86 -11.38 20.62
C LYS A 54 2.09 -10.09 20.29
N ILE A 55 2.76 -9.07 19.75
CA ILE A 55 2.09 -7.83 19.31
C ILE A 55 1.14 -8.09 18.13
N ILE A 56 1.50 -9.00 17.22
CA ILE A 56 0.63 -9.40 16.11
C ILE A 56 -0.60 -10.14 16.62
N GLU A 57 -0.42 -11.07 17.57
CA GLU A 57 -1.52 -11.81 18.20
C GLU A 57 -2.45 -10.88 18.99
N ASP A 58 -1.89 -9.96 19.79
CA ASP A 58 -2.65 -8.93 20.50
C ASP A 58 -3.52 -8.11 19.53
N PHE A 59 -2.91 -7.67 18.41
CA PHE A 59 -3.61 -6.92 17.37
C PHE A 59 -4.75 -7.74 16.76
N GLU A 60 -4.46 -8.97 16.33
CA GLU A 60 -5.47 -9.83 15.71
C GLU A 60 -6.66 -10.06 16.65
N ASN A 61 -6.38 -10.35 17.92
CA ASN A 61 -7.41 -10.54 18.94
C ASN A 61 -8.26 -9.28 19.13
N GLU A 62 -7.65 -8.11 19.34
CA GLU A 62 -8.38 -6.86 19.54
C GLU A 62 -9.21 -6.48 18.31
N MET A 63 -8.68 -6.68 17.10
CA MET A 63 -9.39 -6.37 15.85
C MET A 63 -10.55 -7.32 15.59
N LYS A 64 -10.44 -8.59 16.00
CA LYS A 64 -11.53 -9.55 15.91
C LYS A 64 -12.60 -9.25 16.95
N THR A 65 -12.22 -8.93 18.19
CA THR A 65 -13.16 -8.58 19.27
C THR A 65 -13.96 -7.32 18.94
N SER A 66 -13.34 -6.32 18.31
CA SER A 66 -14.01 -5.11 17.83
C SER A 66 -14.77 -5.28 16.50
N ASN A 67 -14.78 -6.48 15.90
CA ASN A 67 -15.30 -6.78 14.56
C ASN A 67 -14.62 -6.04 13.39
N TYR A 68 -13.71 -5.10 13.66
CA TYR A 68 -12.97 -4.33 12.65
C TYR A 68 -12.23 -5.24 11.66
N PHE A 69 -11.66 -6.35 12.14
CA PHE A 69 -10.94 -7.31 11.29
C PHE A 69 -11.78 -7.83 10.12
N TYR A 70 -13.03 -8.20 10.38
CA TYR A 70 -13.92 -8.76 9.37
C TYR A 70 -14.43 -7.68 8.41
N THR A 71 -14.79 -6.51 8.94
CA THR A 71 -15.19 -5.36 8.11
C THR A 71 -14.07 -4.94 7.17
N ASN A 72 -12.85 -4.77 7.69
CA ASN A 72 -11.69 -4.37 6.90
C ASN A 72 -11.36 -5.40 5.81
N ARG A 73 -11.45 -6.71 6.10
CA ARG A 73 -11.29 -7.76 5.07
C ARG A 73 -12.35 -7.70 3.97
N ASN A 74 -13.60 -7.40 4.32
CA ASN A 74 -14.66 -7.26 3.32
C ASN A 74 -14.41 -6.07 2.39
N GLU A 75 -14.01 -4.93 2.96
CA GLU A 75 -13.65 -3.74 2.17
C GLU A 75 -12.43 -3.99 1.28
N GLN A 76 -11.41 -4.69 1.79
CA GLN A 76 -10.27 -5.13 0.99
C GLN A 76 -10.70 -6.05 -0.18
N ASN A 77 -11.61 -6.98 0.04
CA ASN A 77 -12.11 -7.86 -1.02
C ASN A 77 -12.87 -7.08 -2.11
N LYS A 78 -13.72 -6.12 -1.71
CA LYS A 78 -14.40 -5.22 -2.65
C LYS A 78 -13.40 -4.39 -3.45
N PHE A 79 -12.40 -3.83 -2.78
CA PHE A 79 -11.32 -3.08 -3.42
C PHE A 79 -10.59 -3.95 -4.44
N TRP A 80 -10.17 -5.16 -4.07
CA TRP A 80 -9.47 -6.07 -4.96
C TRP A 80 -10.30 -6.50 -6.16
N LEU A 81 -11.60 -6.72 -5.99
CA LEU A 81 -12.50 -6.98 -7.11
C LEU A 81 -12.48 -5.82 -8.12
N MET A 82 -12.67 -4.59 -7.64
CA MET A 82 -12.68 -3.40 -8.50
C MET A 82 -11.33 -3.17 -9.17
N GLN A 83 -10.23 -3.29 -8.42
CA GLN A 83 -8.87 -3.16 -8.97
C GLN A 83 -8.57 -4.21 -10.03
N THR A 84 -9.01 -5.46 -9.82
CA THR A 84 -8.81 -6.53 -10.79
C THR A 84 -9.59 -6.25 -12.08
N ILE A 85 -10.83 -5.76 -11.98
CA ILE A 85 -11.63 -5.37 -13.14
C ILE A 85 -10.93 -4.22 -13.89
N GLU A 86 -10.53 -3.17 -13.19
CA GLU A 86 -9.87 -2.00 -13.77
C GLU A 86 -8.55 -2.37 -14.47
N GLU A 87 -7.70 -3.15 -13.80
CA GLU A 87 -6.43 -3.62 -14.35
C GLU A 87 -6.65 -4.50 -15.57
N ARG A 88 -7.67 -5.38 -15.56
CA ARG A 88 -7.97 -6.25 -16.69
C ARG A 88 -8.53 -5.45 -17.87
N LEU A 89 -9.42 -4.50 -17.63
CA LEU A 89 -9.93 -3.60 -18.68
C LEU A 89 -8.79 -2.80 -19.29
N LYS A 90 -7.93 -2.18 -18.46
CA LYS A 90 -6.75 -1.44 -18.88
C LYS A 90 -5.81 -2.31 -19.72
N THR A 91 -5.50 -3.51 -19.23
CA THR A 91 -4.61 -4.45 -19.91
C THR A 91 -5.18 -4.85 -21.26
N ASN A 92 -6.46 -5.27 -21.30
CA ASN A 92 -7.12 -5.66 -22.55
C ASN A 92 -7.16 -4.49 -23.55
N PHE A 93 -7.46 -3.28 -23.08
CA PHE A 93 -7.52 -2.07 -23.90
C PHE A 93 -6.17 -1.75 -24.54
N PHE A 94 -5.09 -1.68 -23.75
CA PHE A 94 -3.76 -1.36 -24.27
C PHE A 94 -3.07 -2.51 -25.02
N GLN A 95 -3.54 -3.75 -24.86
CA GLN A 95 -3.08 -4.91 -25.63
C GLN A 95 -3.83 -5.09 -26.95
N ASN A 96 -4.97 -4.43 -27.16
CA ASN A 96 -5.67 -4.45 -28.45
C ASN A 96 -4.78 -3.78 -29.52
N GLU A 97 -4.44 -4.51 -30.58
CA GLU A 97 -3.54 -4.02 -31.63
C GLU A 97 -4.10 -2.79 -32.38
N THR A 98 -5.41 -2.67 -32.55
CA THR A 98 -6.05 -1.47 -33.12
C THR A 98 -5.82 -0.27 -32.21
N VAL A 99 -6.17 -0.39 -30.92
CA VAL A 99 -5.98 0.68 -29.92
C VAL A 99 -4.51 1.07 -29.80
N LYS A 100 -3.60 0.10 -29.78
CA LYS A 100 -2.15 0.33 -29.66
C LYS A 100 -1.58 1.10 -30.86
N ASN A 101 -2.06 0.83 -32.06
CA ASN A 101 -1.66 1.56 -33.26
C ASN A 101 -2.24 2.97 -33.30
N GLU A 102 -3.52 3.12 -32.98
CA GLU A 102 -4.18 4.43 -32.93
C GLU A 102 -3.64 5.30 -31.79
N LEU A 103 -3.30 4.73 -30.64
CA LEU A 103 -2.70 5.44 -29.51
C LEU A 103 -1.42 6.18 -29.91
N LYS A 104 -0.56 5.54 -30.71
CA LYS A 104 0.67 6.19 -31.23
C LYS A 104 0.33 7.40 -32.10
N LYS A 105 -0.70 7.31 -32.94
CA LYS A 105 -1.15 8.43 -33.79
C LYS A 105 -1.73 9.55 -32.95
N GLN A 106 -2.60 9.22 -31.98
CA GLN A 106 -3.21 10.22 -31.10
C GLN A 106 -2.16 10.96 -30.26
N LEU A 107 -1.14 10.27 -29.74
CA LEU A 107 -0.03 10.91 -29.04
C LEU A 107 0.71 11.93 -29.94
N TYR A 108 0.98 11.58 -31.19
CA TYR A 108 1.59 12.50 -32.16
C TYR A 108 0.69 13.73 -32.44
N LEU A 109 -0.62 13.53 -32.58
CA LEU A 109 -1.56 14.64 -32.78
C LEU A 109 -1.61 15.58 -31.56
N ILE A 110 -1.52 15.04 -30.33
CA ILE A 110 -1.43 15.84 -29.11
C ILE A 110 -0.15 16.68 -29.11
N GLU A 111 1.01 16.09 -29.46
CA GLU A 111 2.29 16.82 -29.55
C GLU A 111 2.25 17.95 -30.59
N LYS A 112 1.45 17.80 -31.65
CA LYS A 112 1.23 18.83 -32.67
C LYS A 112 0.16 19.86 -32.29
N ASN A 113 -0.52 19.69 -31.14
CA ASN A 113 -1.68 20.48 -30.74
C ASN A 113 -2.85 20.39 -31.74
N GLU A 114 -2.95 19.28 -32.47
CA GLU A 114 -4.00 19.00 -33.46
C GLU A 114 -5.22 18.29 -32.85
N THR A 115 -5.07 17.76 -31.63
CA THR A 115 -6.17 17.22 -30.82
C THR A 115 -5.95 17.52 -29.33
N THR A 116 -6.98 17.32 -28.52
CA THR A 116 -6.88 17.44 -27.05
C THR A 116 -6.77 16.05 -26.42
N PRO A 117 -6.19 15.92 -25.21
CA PRO A 117 -6.13 14.64 -24.50
C PRO A 117 -7.50 13.98 -24.31
N PHE A 118 -8.57 14.77 -24.11
CA PHE A 118 -9.93 14.25 -23.91
C PHE A 118 -10.54 13.72 -25.20
N ALA A 119 -10.41 14.45 -26.32
CA ALA A 119 -10.91 13.99 -27.62
C ALA A 119 -10.16 12.75 -28.11
N ALA A 120 -8.83 12.70 -27.91
CA ALA A 120 -8.02 11.52 -28.20
C ALA A 120 -8.44 10.31 -27.34
N ALA A 121 -8.70 10.51 -26.04
CA ALA A 121 -9.17 9.43 -25.17
C ALA A 121 -10.54 8.89 -25.61
N GLU A 122 -11.51 9.78 -25.90
CA GLU A 122 -12.84 9.38 -26.38
C GLU A 122 -12.76 8.62 -27.71
N TYR A 123 -11.93 9.08 -28.64
CA TYR A 123 -11.66 8.35 -29.88
C TYR A 123 -11.15 6.94 -29.61
N LEU A 124 -10.12 6.79 -28.77
CA LEU A 124 -9.52 5.49 -28.47
C LEU A 124 -10.47 4.55 -27.73
N LEU A 125 -11.31 5.08 -26.83
CA LEU A 125 -12.30 4.31 -26.07
C LEU A 125 -13.45 3.77 -26.94
N ASN A 126 -13.66 4.35 -28.13
CA ASN A 126 -14.70 3.96 -29.09
C ASN A 126 -14.21 2.99 -30.20
N LEU A 127 -12.95 2.52 -30.12
CA LEU A 127 -12.36 1.51 -31.02
C LEU A 127 -12.62 0.09 -30.54
#